data_AF-A0A673T002-F1
#
_entry.id   AF-A0A673T002-F1
#
_cell.length_a   1.000
_cell.length_b   1.000
_cell.length_c   1.000
_cell.angle_alpha   90.00
_cell.angle_beta   90.00
_cell.angle_gamma   90.00
#
_symmetry.space_group_name_H-M   'P 1'
#
loop_
_entity.id
_entity.type
_entity.pdbx_description
1 polymer ?
#
loop_
_entity_poly.entity_id
_entity_poly.type
_entity_poly.pdbx_seq_one_letter_code
_entity_poly.pdbx_strand_id
1 'polypeptide(L)'
;MAAALGARGPLRLLFATLRGRALGFSATAADVHSLTAEERNQVIRDLKAAGWSELNGRDAIYKEFSFKNFNQAFGFISRVALQAEKMNHHPEWFNVYNKVQITLTSHDCGGLTKRDVKLAKFIEKAAASV
;
A
#
# COMPACT_ATOMS: atom_id res chain seq x y z
N MET A 1 55.65 -17.74 50.00
CA MET A 1 54.17 -17.70 50.05
C MET A 1 53.66 -16.96 48.83
N ALA A 2 52.64 -17.32 48.08
CA ALA A 2 51.89 -18.55 47.81
C ALA A 2 51.07 -18.20 46.54
N ALA A 3 50.96 -19.12 45.59
CA ALA A 3 50.30 -18.93 44.31
C ALA A 3 48.77 -18.83 44.42
N ALA A 4 48.13 -18.17 43.45
CA ALA A 4 46.74 -18.44 43.09
C ALA A 4 46.51 -18.21 41.59
N LEU A 5 46.25 -19.32 40.90
CA LEU A 5 45.80 -19.42 39.51
C LEU A 5 44.29 -19.14 39.44
N GLY A 6 43.86 -18.37 38.43
CA GLY A 6 42.45 -18.19 38.07
C GLY A 6 42.25 -18.43 36.57
N ALA A 7 41.58 -19.53 36.24
CA ALA A 7 41.43 -20.09 34.90
C ALA A 7 40.60 -19.21 33.96
N ARG A 8 41.07 -19.04 32.72
CA ARG A 8 40.30 -18.48 31.60
C ARG A 8 39.53 -19.60 30.89
N GLY A 9 38.21 -19.64 31.07
CA GLY A 9 37.32 -20.50 30.28
C GLY A 9 37.04 -19.90 28.89
N PRO A 10 36.74 -20.71 27.86
CA PRO A 10 36.48 -20.19 26.52
C PRO A 10 35.06 -19.62 26.43
N LEU A 11 34.92 -18.39 25.93
CA LEU A 11 33.64 -17.84 25.50
C LEU A 11 33.14 -18.64 24.28
N ARG A 12 32.13 -19.50 24.47
CA ARG A 12 31.32 -20.03 23.38
C ARG A 12 30.33 -18.94 22.95
N LEU A 13 30.63 -18.24 21.86
CA LEU A 13 29.62 -17.44 21.16
C LEU A 13 28.68 -18.40 20.42
N LEU A 14 27.45 -18.53 20.89
CA LEU A 14 26.39 -19.22 20.16
C LEU A 14 26.12 -18.44 18.86
N PHE A 15 26.41 -19.05 17.71
CA PHE A 15 25.83 -18.62 16.43
C PHE A 15 24.37 -19.06 16.41
N ALA A 16 23.46 -18.16 16.80
CA ALA A 16 22.04 -18.34 16.55
C ALA A 16 21.79 -18.18 15.04
N THR A 17 21.33 -19.25 14.41
CA THR A 17 20.88 -19.27 13.02
C THR A 17 19.60 -18.45 12.87
N LEU A 18 19.74 -17.21 12.38
CA LEU A 18 18.60 -16.45 11.85
C LEU A 18 18.16 -17.10 10.52
N ARG A 19 17.30 -18.12 10.61
CA ARG A 19 16.42 -18.48 9.49
C ARG A 19 15.43 -17.33 9.30
N GLY A 20 15.82 -16.37 8.47
CA GLY A 20 14.90 -15.39 7.91
C GLY A 20 13.84 -16.13 7.11
N ARG A 21 12.64 -16.28 7.69
CA ARG A 21 11.45 -16.65 6.93
C ARG A 21 11.07 -15.43 6.12
N ALA A 22 11.54 -15.34 4.88
CA ALA A 22 10.96 -14.43 3.91
C ALA A 22 9.46 -14.76 3.84
N LEU A 23 8.62 -13.90 4.40
CA LEU A 23 7.19 -13.91 4.15
C LEU A 23 7.03 -13.49 2.69
N GLY A 24 7.01 -14.47 1.79
CA GLY A 24 6.73 -14.26 0.39
C GLY A 24 5.34 -13.66 0.23
N PHE A 25 5.28 -12.41 -0.21
CA PHE A 25 4.05 -11.78 -0.64
C PHE A 25 3.75 -12.30 -2.05
N SER A 26 2.77 -13.21 -2.15
CA SER A 26 2.28 -13.67 -3.45
C SER A 26 0.87 -13.11 -3.64
N ALA A 27 0.75 -12.09 -4.50
CA ALA A 27 -0.54 -11.72 -5.05
C ALA A 27 -1.13 -12.95 -5.76
N THR A 28 -2.41 -13.22 -5.57
CA THR A 28 -3.03 -14.35 -6.27
C THR A 28 -3.05 -14.05 -7.77
N ALA A 29 -3.05 -15.08 -8.61
CA ALA A 29 -3.18 -14.88 -10.06
C ALA A 29 -4.41 -14.02 -10.40
N ALA A 30 -5.49 -14.08 -9.62
CA ALA A 30 -6.68 -13.26 -9.82
C ALA A 30 -6.50 -11.75 -9.51
N ASP A 31 -5.45 -11.34 -8.80
CA ASP A 31 -5.19 -9.95 -8.43
C ASP A 31 -4.41 -9.16 -9.49
N VAL A 32 -3.80 -9.84 -10.47
CA VAL A 32 -3.01 -9.24 -11.55
C VAL A 32 -3.75 -9.14 -12.89
N HIS A 33 -4.96 -9.70 -13.00
CA HIS A 33 -5.77 -9.57 -14.21
C HIS A 33 -6.70 -8.37 -14.11
N SER A 34 -6.89 -7.68 -15.23
CA SER A 34 -7.88 -6.61 -15.35
C SER A 34 -9.27 -7.13 -15.01
N LEU A 35 -10.10 -6.28 -14.41
CA LEU A 35 -11.48 -6.60 -14.05
C LEU A 35 -12.29 -7.04 -15.27
N THR A 36 -13.10 -8.09 -15.13
CA THR A 36 -14.07 -8.46 -16.18
C THR A 36 -15.17 -7.41 -16.29
N ALA A 37 -15.95 -7.46 -17.37
CA ALA A 37 -17.08 -6.55 -17.55
C ALA A 37 -18.11 -6.65 -16.41
N GLU A 38 -18.38 -7.87 -15.95
CA GLU A 38 -19.30 -8.15 -14.85
C GLU A 38 -18.77 -7.60 -13.52
N GLU A 39 -17.49 -7.85 -13.20
CA GLU A 39 -16.85 -7.34 -11.98
C GLU A 39 -16.81 -5.81 -11.99
N ARG A 40 -16.48 -5.21 -13.14
CA ARG A 40 -16.37 -3.77 -13.32
C ARG A 40 -17.69 -3.07 -13.03
N ASN A 41 -18.81 -3.59 -13.50
CA ASN A 41 -20.10 -2.91 -13.41
C ASN A 41 -20.49 -2.55 -11.96
N GLN A 42 -20.38 -3.48 -11.01
CA GLN A 42 -20.70 -3.18 -9.61
C GLN A 42 -19.62 -2.32 -8.96
N VAL A 43 -18.35 -2.67 -9.16
CA VAL A 43 -17.21 -1.98 -8.57
C VAL A 43 -17.19 -0.49 -8.95
N ILE A 44 -17.37 -0.18 -10.23
CA ILE A 44 -17.34 1.19 -10.73
C ILE A 44 -18.51 2.00 -10.21
N ARG A 45 -19.70 1.40 -10.08
CA ARG A 45 -20.85 2.08 -9.45
C ARG A 45 -20.54 2.49 -8.02
N ASP A 46 -19.98 1.58 -7.22
CA ASP A 46 -19.64 1.86 -5.82
C ASP A 46 -18.55 2.93 -5.70
N LEU A 47 -17.52 2.86 -6.56
CA LEU A 47 -16.44 3.85 -6.60
C LEU A 47 -16.97 5.24 -7.02
N LYS A 48 -17.86 5.30 -8.01
CA LYS A 48 -18.52 6.54 -8.44
C LYS A 48 -19.38 7.15 -7.34
N ALA A 49 -20.11 6.32 -6.59
CA ALA A 49 -20.87 6.78 -5.42
C ALA A 49 -19.97 7.37 -4.33
N ALA A 50 -18.73 6.88 -4.21
CA ALA A 50 -17.70 7.45 -3.35
C ALA A 50 -16.95 8.65 -3.97
N GLY A 51 -17.33 9.14 -5.16
CA GLY A 51 -16.73 10.31 -5.80
C GLY A 51 -15.47 10.03 -6.63
N TRP A 52 -15.17 8.75 -6.93
CA TRP A 52 -14.16 8.40 -7.93
C TRP A 52 -14.73 8.53 -9.35
N SER A 53 -13.85 8.79 -10.31
CA SER A 53 -14.18 8.89 -11.74
C SER A 53 -13.26 7.99 -12.55
N GLU A 54 -13.73 7.52 -13.71
CA GLU A 54 -12.88 6.85 -14.69
C GLU A 54 -12.17 7.91 -15.54
N LEU A 55 -10.89 7.71 -15.86
CA LEU A 55 -10.15 8.61 -16.74
C LEU A 55 -10.46 8.31 -18.22
N ASN A 56 -10.60 9.37 -19.03
CA ASN A 56 -10.74 9.22 -20.47
C ASN A 56 -9.41 8.80 -21.11
N GLY A 57 -9.43 7.77 -21.95
CA GLY A 57 -8.26 7.31 -22.71
C GLY A 57 -7.25 6.50 -21.90
N ARG A 58 -7.53 6.18 -20.63
CA ARG A 58 -6.69 5.33 -19.79
C ARG A 58 -7.57 4.50 -18.86
N ASP A 59 -7.28 3.21 -18.76
CA ASP A 59 -8.01 2.34 -17.83
C ASP A 59 -7.54 2.54 -16.38
N ALA A 60 -8.06 3.60 -15.76
CA ALA A 60 -7.68 4.08 -14.45
C ALA A 60 -8.85 4.80 -13.77
N ILE A 61 -8.82 4.85 -12.44
CA ILE A 61 -9.74 5.67 -11.64
C ILE A 61 -9.00 6.84 -10.99
N TYR A 62 -9.73 7.94 -10.81
CA TYR A 62 -9.21 9.20 -10.29
C TYR A 62 -10.13 9.80 -9.23
N LYS A 63 -9.55 10.40 -8.18
CA LYS A 63 -10.25 11.25 -7.21
C LYS A 63 -9.33 12.33 -6.63
N GLU A 64 -9.88 13.51 -6.41
CA GLU A 64 -9.25 14.58 -5.62
C GLU A 64 -9.80 14.58 -4.18
N PHE A 65 -8.92 14.61 -3.20
CA PHE A 65 -9.22 14.78 -1.78
C PHE A 65 -8.79 16.19 -1.34
N SER A 66 -9.62 16.85 -0.54
CA SER A 66 -9.33 18.16 0.04
C SER A 66 -9.42 18.09 1.57
N PHE A 67 -8.37 18.53 2.25
CA PHE A 67 -8.24 18.52 3.71
C PHE A 67 -8.21 19.95 4.27
N LYS A 68 -8.15 20.11 5.60
CA LYS A 68 -8.08 21.45 6.21
C LYS A 68 -6.74 22.14 5.95
N ASN A 69 -5.65 21.38 5.94
CA ASN A 69 -4.29 21.89 5.79
C ASN A 69 -3.33 20.77 5.32
N PHE A 70 -2.06 21.14 5.09
CA PHE A 70 -1.03 20.19 4.68
C PHE A 70 -0.75 19.08 5.69
N ASN A 71 -0.83 19.36 7.00
CA ASN A 71 -0.55 18.35 8.02
C ASN A 71 -1.54 17.18 7.94
N GLN A 72 -2.84 17.47 7.83
CA GLN A 72 -3.87 16.44 7.61
C GLN A 72 -3.65 15.69 6.29
N ALA A 73 -3.38 16.42 5.19
CA ALA A 73 -3.13 15.80 3.89
C ALA A 73 -1.95 14.83 3.93
N PHE A 74 -0.83 15.23 4.56
CA PHE A 74 0.37 14.40 4.63
C PHE A 74 0.22 13.22 5.62
N GLY A 75 -0.56 13.40 6.70
CA GLY A 75 -0.94 12.29 7.58
C GLY A 75 -1.78 11.23 6.84
N PHE A 76 -2.72 11.67 6.00
CA PHE A 76 -3.46 10.80 5.10
C PHE A 76 -2.54 10.09 4.09
N ILE A 77 -1.67 10.82 3.38
CA ILE A 77 -0.69 10.27 2.42
C ILE A 77 0.17 9.19 3.09
N SER A 78 0.66 9.46 4.30
CA SER A 78 1.52 8.52 5.05
C SER A 78 0.81 7.19 5.34
N ARG A 79 -0.48 7.23 5.69
CA ARG A 79 -1.28 6.00 5.90
C ARG A 79 -1.49 5.23 4.61
N VAL A 80 -1.74 5.93 3.50
CA VAL A 80 -1.88 5.32 2.17
C VAL A 80 -0.55 4.68 1.73
N ALA A 81 0.59 5.36 1.96
CA ALA A 81 1.92 4.83 1.64
C ALA A 81 2.21 3.51 2.37
N LEU A 82 1.91 3.42 3.67
CA LEU A 82 2.09 2.18 4.44
C LEU A 82 1.23 1.03 3.91
N GLN A 83 0.01 1.32 3.50
CA GLN A 83 -0.86 0.30 2.91
C GLN A 83 -0.42 -0.09 1.50
N ALA A 84 0.05 0.86 0.70
CA ALA A 84 0.58 0.61 -0.64
C ALA A 84 1.77 -0.35 -0.59
N GLU A 85 2.73 -0.11 0.32
CA GLU A 85 3.86 -1.02 0.57
C GLU A 85 3.39 -2.40 1.00
N LYS A 86 2.44 -2.47 1.95
CA LYS A 86 1.88 -3.75 2.38
C LYS A 86 1.20 -4.51 1.23
N MET A 87 0.59 -3.81 0.27
CA MET A 87 -0.08 -4.43 -0.87
C MET A 87 0.85 -4.70 -2.05
N ASN A 88 2.08 -4.15 -2.02
CA ASN A 88 2.93 -3.99 -3.19
C ASN A 88 2.16 -3.42 -4.40
N HIS A 89 1.39 -2.36 -4.14
CA HIS A 89 0.57 -1.68 -5.15
C HIS A 89 0.51 -0.19 -4.83
N HIS A 90 1.07 0.63 -5.70
CA HIS A 90 1.31 2.04 -5.42
C HIS A 90 0.38 2.95 -6.22
N PRO A 91 -0.12 4.04 -5.61
CA PRO A 91 -0.87 5.05 -6.33
C PRO A 91 0.06 5.94 -7.17
N GLU A 92 -0.51 6.54 -8.21
CA GLU A 92 0.02 7.78 -8.76
C GLU A 92 -0.66 8.94 -8.04
N TRP A 93 0.09 9.93 -7.56
CA TRP A 93 -0.51 11.09 -6.92
C TRP A 93 0.20 12.41 -7.21
N PHE A 94 -0.53 13.48 -6.98
CA PHE A 94 -0.05 14.85 -6.95
C PHE A 94 -0.60 15.54 -5.70
N ASN A 95 0.25 16.24 -4.95
CA ASN A 95 -0.15 16.95 -3.74
C ASN A 95 0.31 18.40 -3.79
N VAL A 96 -0.62 19.32 -3.53
CA VAL A 96 -0.34 20.73 -3.29
C VAL A 96 -1.09 21.15 -2.03
N TYR A 97 -0.33 21.47 -0.98
CA TYR A 97 -0.87 21.87 0.31
C TYR A 97 -1.94 20.88 0.83
N ASN A 98 -3.19 21.29 0.92
CA ASN A 98 -4.29 20.50 1.45
C ASN A 98 -5.01 19.64 0.41
N LYS A 99 -4.58 19.63 -0.85
CA LYS A 99 -5.19 18.85 -1.93
C LYS A 99 -4.34 17.67 -2.33
N VAL A 100 -4.94 16.49 -2.44
CA VAL A 100 -4.27 15.25 -2.90
C VAL A 100 -5.08 14.65 -4.04
N GLN A 101 -4.50 14.63 -5.22
CA GLN A 101 -5.06 14.03 -6.42
C GLN A 101 -4.48 12.64 -6.56
N ILE A 102 -5.33 11.61 -6.68
CA ILE A 102 -4.90 10.21 -6.74
C ILE A 102 -5.46 9.56 -8.00
N THR A 103 -4.58 8.91 -8.77
CA THR A 103 -4.92 8.01 -9.86
C THR A 103 -4.50 6.58 -9.50
N LEU A 104 -5.37 5.60 -9.75
CA LEU A 104 -5.09 4.18 -9.55
C LEU A 104 -5.27 3.40 -10.85
N THR A 105 -4.27 2.61 -11.19
CA THR A 105 -4.28 1.60 -12.25
C THR A 105 -3.18 0.57 -11.97
N SER A 106 -3.26 -0.61 -12.58
CA SER A 106 -2.24 -1.63 -12.47
C SER A 106 -1.37 -1.66 -13.73
N HIS A 107 -0.13 -1.17 -13.61
CA HIS A 107 0.81 -1.04 -14.75
C HIS A 107 1.22 -2.36 -15.39
N ASP A 108 1.24 -3.45 -14.61
CA ASP A 108 1.64 -4.78 -15.05
C ASP A 108 0.66 -5.41 -16.05
N CYS A 109 -0.63 -5.06 -15.98
CA CYS A 109 -1.66 -5.50 -16.92
C CYS A 109 -2.27 -4.36 -17.76
N GLY A 110 -1.83 -3.11 -17.54
CA GLY A 110 -2.27 -1.95 -18.30
C GLY A 110 -3.72 -1.51 -18.02
N GLY A 111 -4.29 -1.87 -16.86
CA GLY A 111 -5.68 -1.54 -16.55
C GLY A 111 -6.09 -1.73 -15.09
N LEU A 112 -7.37 -1.55 -14.82
CA LEU A 112 -7.94 -1.64 -13.48
C LEU A 112 -8.04 -3.09 -13.02
N THR A 113 -7.52 -3.37 -11.82
CA THR A 113 -7.59 -4.69 -11.17
C THR A 113 -8.25 -4.61 -9.80
N LYS A 114 -8.39 -5.77 -9.15
CA LYS A 114 -8.85 -5.86 -7.76
C LYS A 114 -7.91 -5.13 -6.78
N ARG A 115 -6.62 -4.95 -7.09
CA ARG A 115 -5.68 -4.20 -6.25
C ARG A 115 -6.04 -2.73 -6.21
N ASP A 116 -6.38 -2.13 -7.35
CA ASP A 116 -6.83 -0.74 -7.45
C ASP A 116 -8.08 -0.52 -6.59
N VAL A 117 -9.06 -1.42 -6.69
CA VAL A 117 -10.30 -1.36 -5.90
C VAL A 117 -10.03 -1.50 -4.41
N LYS A 118 -9.17 -2.45 -4.01
CA LYS A 118 -8.81 -2.66 -2.60
C LYS A 118 -8.11 -1.42 -2.03
N LEU A 119 -7.20 -0.81 -2.79
CA LEU A 119 -6.48 0.38 -2.37
C LEU A 119 -7.42 1.60 -2.31
N ALA A 120 -8.29 1.80 -3.30
CA ALA A 120 -9.31 2.85 -3.30
C ALA A 120 -10.20 2.78 -2.05
N LYS A 121 -10.68 1.56 -1.69
CA LYS A 121 -11.49 1.35 -0.47
C LYS A 121 -10.72 1.67 0.81
N PHE A 122 -9.42 1.36 0.86
CA PHE A 122 -8.59 1.76 2.00
C PHE A 122 -8.40 3.28 2.05
N ILE A 123 -8.16 3.92 0.91
CA ILE A 123 -8.01 5.37 0.78
C ILE A 123 -9.24 6.09 1.33
N GLU A 124 -10.46 5.64 0.99
CA GLU A 124 -11.69 6.21 1.56
C GLU A 124 -11.71 6.13 3.10
N LYS A 125 -11.34 4.98 3.67
CA LYS A 125 -11.25 4.81 5.13
C LYS A 125 -10.19 5.71 5.75
N ALA A 126 -9.05 5.87 5.09
CA ALA A 126 -7.97 6.74 5.56
C ALA A 126 -8.40 8.21 5.55
N ALA A 127 -9.07 8.65 4.49
CA ALA A 127 -9.58 10.01 4.33
C ALA A 127 -10.68 10.37 5.34
N ALA A 128 -11.55 9.41 5.70
CA ALA A 128 -12.60 9.63 6.69
C ALA A 128 -12.09 9.75 8.15
N SER A 129 -10.80 9.54 8.38
CA SER A 129 -10.19 9.44 9.71
C SER A 129 -9.08 10.49 9.94
N VAL A 130 -9.12 11.60 9.20
CA VAL A 130 -8.21 12.76 9.32
C VAL A 130 -9.00 14.05 9.33
#